data_AF-A0A382F576-F1
#
_entry.id   AF-A0A382F576-F1
#
_cell.length_a   1.000
_cell.length_b   1.000
_cell.length_c   1.000
_cell.angle_alpha   90.00
_cell.angle_beta   90.00
_cell.angle_gamma   90.00
#
_symmetry.space_group_name_H-M   'P 1'
#
loop_
_entity.id
_entity.type
_entity.pdbx_description
1 polymer ?
#
loop_
_entity_poly.entity_id
_entity_poly.type
_entity_poly.pdbx_seq_one_letter_code
_entity_poly.pdbx_strand_id
1 'polypeptide(L)' 'MIGAVLMILLLVVVMPVGILMSGALVAALLGGILKKDADTAHDGSELLALSETDPWADAAN' A
#
# COMPACT_ATOMS: atom_id res chain seq x y z
N MET A 1 -3.06 22.72 -32.01
CA MET A 1 -3.67 21.45 -31.56
C MET A 1 -2.90 20.77 -30.42
N ILE A 2 -1.56 20.80 -30.40
CA ILE A 2 -0.76 20.08 -29.39
C ILE A 2 -1.06 20.46 -27.93
N GLY A 3 -1.28 21.74 -27.64
CA GLY A 3 -1.62 22.18 -26.28
C GLY A 3 -2.91 21.57 -25.74
N ALA A 4 -3.93 21.38 -26.60
CA ALA A 4 -5.18 20.75 -26.21
C ALA A 4 -4.99 19.25 -25.89
N VAL A 5 -4.17 18.56 -26.68
CA VAL A 5 -3.83 17.15 -26.45
C VAL A 5 -3.10 16.98 -25.12
N LEU A 6 -2.11 17.83 -24.84
CA LEU A 6 -1.38 17.80 -23.56
C LEU A 6 -2.30 18.05 -22.36
N MET A 7 -3.21 19.01 -22.48
CA MET A 7 -4.20 19.29 -21.43
C MET A 7 -5.08 18.08 -21.13
N ILE A 8 -5.58 17.40 -22.16
CA ILE A 8 -6.41 16.20 -21.97
C ILE A 8 -5.61 15.10 -21.27
N LEU A 9 -4.38 14.83 -21.70
CA LEU A 9 -3.54 13.82 -21.06
C LEU A 9 -3.26 14.13 -19.59
N LEU A 10 -2.97 15.39 -19.26
CA LEU A 10 -2.74 15.80 -17.89
C LEU A 10 -3.98 15.59 -17.01
N LEU A 11 -5.15 16.02 -17.49
CA LEU A 11 -6.38 15.97 -16.70
C LEU A 11 -6.97 14.56 -16.59
N VAL A 12 -6.91 13.76 -17.65
CA VAL A 12 -7.62 12.47 -17.74
C VAL A 12 -6.75 11.29 -17.37
N VAL A 13 -5.41 11.41 -17.49
CA VAL A 13 -4.50 10.29 -17.20
C VAL A 13 -3.60 10.63 -16.03
N VAL A 14 -2.85 11.73 -16.12
CA VAL A 14 -1.82 12.04 -15.12
C VAL A 14 -2.45 12.37 -13.76
N MET A 15 -3.48 13.22 -13.73
CA MET A 15 -4.15 13.58 -12.49
C MET A 15 -4.78 12.37 -11.77
N PRO A 16 -5.61 11.52 -12.39
CA PRO A 16 -6.21 10.39 -11.68
C PRO A 16 -5.16 9.36 -11.25
N VAL A 17 -4.21 9.00 -12.12
CA VAL A 17 -3.13 8.06 -11.75
C VAL A 17 -2.27 8.64 -10.63
N GLY A 18 -1.94 9.93 -10.71
CA GLY A 18 -1.16 10.61 -9.68
C GLY A 18 -1.86 10.65 -8.32
N ILE A 19 -3.17 10.89 -8.29
CA ILE A 19 -3.97 10.85 -7.06
C ILE A 19 -4.05 9.43 -6.48
N LEU A 20 -4.25 8.41 -7.33
CA LEU A 20 -4.30 7.02 -6.87
C LEU A 20 -2.94 6.57 -6.31
N MET A 21 -1.85 6.88 -6.99
CA MET A 21 -0.50 6.50 -6.55
C MET A 21 -0.05 7.27 -5.30
N SER A 22 -0.44 8.54 -5.15
CA SER A 22 -0.11 9.29 -3.93
C SER A 22 -0.83 8.73 -2.71
N GLY A 23 -2.09 8.32 -2.85
CA GLY A 23 -2.83 7.62 -1.81
C GLY A 23 -2.15 6.30 -1.40
N ALA A 24 -1.70 5.51 -2.37
CA ALA A 24 -0.98 4.27 -2.10
C ALA A 24 0.34 4.52 -1.35
N LEU A 25 1.09 5.56 -1.73
CA LEU A 25 2.33 5.94 -1.05
C LEU A 25 2.07 6.31 0.41
N VAL A 26 1.07 7.15 0.68
CA VAL A 26 0.71 7.54 2.05
C VAL A 26 0.23 6.35 2.87
N ALA A 27 -0.58 5.46 2.28
CA ALA A 27 -1.05 4.25 2.93
C ALA A 27 0.10 3.30 3.28
N ALA A 28 1.08 3.13 2.40
CA ALA A 28 2.25 2.30 2.65
C ALA A 28 3.13 2.86 3.78
N LEU A 29 3.37 4.19 3.79
CA LEU A 29 4.12 4.84 4.85
C LEU A 29 3.42 4.72 6.21
N LEU A 30 2.13 5.04 6.25
CA LEU A 30 1.36 4.98 7.50
C LEU A 30 1.21 3.54 7.99
N GLY A 31 0.88 2.61 7.10
CA GLY A 31 0.79 1.19 7.40
C GLY A 31 2.11 0.62 7.91
N GLY A 32 3.24 1.00 7.32
CA GLY A 32 4.57 0.57 7.78
C GLY A 32 4.92 1.06 9.18
N ILE A 33 4.62 2.34 9.49
CA ILE A 33 4.83 2.89 10.83
C ILE A 33 3.97 2.15 11.86
N LEU A 34 2.68 2.00 11.58
CA LEU A 34 1.74 1.33 12.48
C LEU A 34 2.09 -0.16 12.67
N LYS A 35 2.52 -0.85 11.61
CA LYS A 35 2.96 -2.24 11.67
C LYS A 35 4.16 -2.40 12.59
N LYS A 36 5.20 -1.56 12.44
CA LYS A 36 6.39 -1.58 13.31
C LYS A 36 6.02 -1.39 14.79
N ASP A 37 5.10 -0.47 15.08
CA ASP A 37 4.68 -0.21 16.45
C ASP A 37 3.86 -1.37 17.03
N ALA A 38 2.96 -1.97 16.24
CA ALA A 38 2.21 -3.16 16.63
C ALA A 38 3.11 -4.38 16.88
N ASP A 39 4.10 -4.60 16.02
CA ASP A 39 5.05 -5.71 16.16
C ASP A 39 5.89 -5.54 17.43
N THR A 40 6.34 -4.32 17.73
CA THR A 40 7.08 -4.01 18.97
C THR A 40 6.22 -4.22 20.21
N ALA A 41 4.95 -3.82 20.17
CA ALA A 41 4.02 -3.97 21.29
C ALA A 41 3.66 -5.44 21.59
N HIS A 42 3.78 -6.31 20.59
CA HIS A 42 3.43 -7.72 20.65
C HIS A 42 4.64 -8.65 20.50
N ASP A 43 5.86 -8.14 20.72
CA ASP A 43 7.09 -8.91 20.65
C ASP A 43 7.07 -10.09 21.65
N GLY A 44 7.47 -11.27 21.17
CA GLY A 44 7.41 -12.52 21.93
C GLY A 44 6.00 -13.07 22.19
N SER A 45 4.95 -12.44 21.65
CA SER A 45 3.58 -12.94 21.80
C SER A 45 3.15 -13.87 20.66
N GLU A 46 2.17 -14.73 20.94
CA GLU A 46 1.52 -15.57 19.93
C GLU A 46 0.81 -14.77 18.83
N LEU A 47 0.42 -13.52 19.13
CA LEU A 47 -0.29 -12.64 18.20
C LEU A 47 0.62 -12.20 17.05
N LEU A 48 1.90 -11.94 17.34
CA LEU A 48 2.88 -11.59 16.33
C LEU A 48 3.09 -12.77 15.36
N ALA A 49 3.34 -13.96 15.90
CA ALA A 49 3.51 -15.18 15.10
C ALA A 49 2.28 -15.49 14.23
N LEU A 50 1.07 -15.34 14.80
CA LEU A 50 -0.17 -15.52 14.05
C LEU A 50 -0.33 -14.49 12.91
N SER A 51 0.08 -13.23 13.14
CA SER A 51 -0.02 -12.17 12.13
C SER A 51 0.95 -12.35 10.96
N GLU A 52 2.05 -13.08 11.16
CA GLU A 52 3.07 -13.37 10.15
C GLU A 52 2.83 -14.69 9.41
N THR A 53 1.91 -15.52 9.90
CA THR A 53 1.60 -16.81 9.29
C THR A 53 0.79 -16.60 8.00
N ASP A 54 1.19 -17.27 6.91
CA ASP A 54 0.37 -17.38 5.71
C ASP A 54 -0.58 -18.59 5.84
N PRO A 55 -1.89 -18.38 6.04
CA PRO A 55 -2.84 -19.47 6.24
C PRO A 55 -3.08 -20.33 4.99
N TRP A 56 -2.55 -19.95 3.82
CA TRP A 56 -2.77 -20.66 2.56
C TRP A 56 -1.52 -21.36 2.02
N ALA A 57 -0.38 -21.26 2.71
CA ALA A 57 0.90 -21.83 2.26
C ALA A 57 0.84 -23.36 2.05
N ASP A 58 0.01 -24.07 2.83
CA ASP A 58 -0.13 -25.52 2.74
C ASP A 58 -1.09 -25.99 1.63
N ALA A 59 -1.97 -25.10 1.15
CA ALA A 59 -2.97 -25.44 0.12
C ALA A 59 -2.40 -25.43 -1.31
N ALA A 60 -1.15 -24.98 -1.48
CA ALA A 60 -0.48 -24.86 -2.77
C ALA A 60 0.43 -26.07 -3.11
N ASN A 61 0.48 -27.10 -2.26
CA ASN A 61 1.26 -28.34 -2.45
C ASN A 61 0.37 -29.55 -2.73
#